data_AF-A0A2K5YZI6-F1
#
_entry.id   AF-A0A2K5YZI6-F1
#
_cell.length_a   1.000
_cell.length_b   1.000
_cell.length_c   1.000
_cell.angle_alpha   90.00
_cell.angle_beta   90.00
_cell.angle_gamma   90.00
#
_symmetry.space_group_name_H-M   'P 1'
#
loop_
_entity.id
_entity.type
_entity.pdbx_description
1 polymer ?
#
loop_
_entity_poly.entity_id
_entity_poly.type
_entity_poly.pdbx_seq_one_letter_code
_entity_poly.pdbx_strand_id
1 'polypeptide(L)' 'MWFWILWRFWHDSEDVLGHFPYPDPSQWTDEELGIPPDGED' A
#
# COMPACT_ATOMS: atom_id res chain seq x y z
N MET A 1 3.18 22.96 22.85
CA MET A 1 3.79 21.74 22.30
C MET A 1 2.72 20.75 21.84
N TRP A 2 1.83 20.27 22.72
CA TRP A 2 0.77 19.30 22.37
C TRP A 2 -0.26 19.77 21.34
N PHE A 3 -0.65 21.05 21.36
CA PHE A 3 -1.54 21.61 20.33
C PHE A 3 -1.01 21.38 18.91
N TRP A 4 0.28 21.62 18.68
CA TRP A 4 0.90 21.42 17.37
C TRP A 4 0.96 19.96 16.94
N ILE A 5 1.15 19.03 17.88
CA ILE A 5 1.16 17.59 17.61
C ILE A 5 -0.22 17.13 17.16
N LEU A 6 -1.29 17.52 17.88
CA LEU A 6 -2.66 17.16 17.51
C LEU A 6 -3.13 17.88 16.24
N TRP A 7 -2.74 19.14 16.05
CA TRP A 7 -3.06 19.91 14.85
C TRP A 7 -2.41 19.29 13.60
N ARG A 8 -1.12 18.93 13.68
CA ARG A 8 -0.42 18.25 12.58
C ARG A 8 -0.99 16.87 12.31
N PHE A 9 -1.31 16.10 13.35
CA PHE A 9 -1.95 14.80 13.19
C PHE A 9 -3.34 14.89 12.52
N TRP A 10 -4.10 15.97 12.72
CA TRP A 10 -5.38 16.15 12.04
C TRP A 10 -5.23 16.57 10.58
N HIS A 11 -4.29 17.47 10.28
CA HIS A 11 -4.08 17.98 8.93
C HIS A 11 -3.28 17.03 8.02
N ASP A 12 -2.28 16.35 8.58
CA ASP A 12 -1.35 15.48 7.84
C ASP A 12 -1.30 14.09 8.52
N SER A 13 -2.48 13.48 8.71
CA SER A 13 -2.58 12.12 9.30
C SER A 13 -1.94 11.04 8.43
N GLU A 14 -1.85 11.31 7.13
CA GLU A 14 -1.28 10.45 6.09
C GLU A 14 0.24 10.24 6.25
N ASP A 15 0.98 11.20 6.79
CA ASP A 15 2.41 11.06 7.09
C ASP A 15 2.68 9.97 8.16
N VAL A 16 1.68 9.68 9.00
CA VAL A 16 1.78 8.71 10.11
C VAL A 16 1.15 7.38 9.74
N LEU A 17 -0.01 7.39 9.08
CA LEU A 17 -0.78 6.18 8.75
C LEU A 17 -0.43 5.59 7.38
N GLY A 18 0.32 6.32 6.56
CA GLY A 18 0.64 5.97 5.19
C GLY A 18 -0.28 6.68 4.19
N HIS A 19 0.31 7.28 3.17
CA HIS A 19 -0.41 8.01 2.12
C HIS A 19 -1.19 7.08 1.17
N PHE A 20 -0.69 5.87 0.96
CA PHE A 20 -1.24 4.93 -0.03
C PHE A 20 -1.53 3.58 0.59
N PRO A 21 -2.62 2.90 0.17
CA PRO A 21 -2.89 1.54 0.60
C PRO A 21 -1.78 0.62 0.14
N TYR A 22 -1.33 -0.26 1.03
CA TYR A 22 -0.37 -1.30 0.66
C TYR A 22 -1.05 -2.30 -0.29
N PRO A 23 -0.53 -2.49 -1.52
CA PRO A 23 -1.13 -3.44 -2.46
C PRO A 23 -0.96 -4.86 -1.93
N ASP A 24 -2.01 -5.66 -2.00
CA ASP A 24 -1.95 -7.08 -1.68
C ASP A 24 -1.26 -7.83 -2.85
N PRO A 25 -0.06 -8.40 -2.64
CA PRO A 25 0.67 -9.09 -3.71
C PRO A 25 -0.06 -10.30 -4.26
N SER A 26 -1.01 -10.88 -3.51
CA SER A 26 -1.81 -12.03 -3.96
C SER A 26 -2.89 -11.66 -4.99
N GLN A 27 -3.18 -10.36 -5.17
CA GLN A 27 -4.12 -9.87 -6.18
C GLN A 27 -3.45 -9.60 -7.53
N TRP A 28 -2.12 -9.71 -7.61
CA TRP A 28 -1.39 -9.57 -8.87
C TRP A 28 -1.60 -10.81 -9.72
N THR A 29 -1.88 -10.59 -11.00
CA THR A 29 -2.11 -11.70 -11.92
C THR A 29 -0.79 -12.32 -12.36
N ASP A 30 -0.77 -13.64 -12.59
CA ASP A 30 0.42 -14.34 -13.10
C ASP A 30 0.88 -13.78 -14.46
N GLU A 31 -0.04 -13.22 -15.26
CA GLU A 31 0.25 -12.50 -16.51
C GLU A 31 1.07 -11.21 -16.26
N GLU A 32 0.67 -10.39 -15.28
CA GLU A 32 1.41 -9.18 -14.88
C GLU A 32 2.78 -9.50 -14.27
N LEU A 33 2.90 -10.66 -13.62
CA LEU A 33 4.14 -11.14 -13.02
C LEU A 33 5.03 -11.91 -14.00
N GLY A 34 4.55 -12.18 -15.22
CA GLY A 34 5.29 -12.95 -16.22
C GLY A 34 5.56 -14.39 -15.81
N ILE A 35 4.72 -14.96 -14.95
CA ILE A 35 4.81 -16.35 -14.51
C ILE A 35 4.14 -17.20 -15.60
N PRO A 36 4.90 -18.03 -16.33
CA PRO A 36 4.32 -18.92 -17.34
C PRO A 36 3.39 -19.92 -16.65
N PRO A 37 2.24 -20.27 -17.25
CA PRO A 37 1.34 -21.27 -16.69
C PRO A 37 2.06 -22.63 -16.64
N ASP A 38 1.98 -23.33 -15.49
CA ASP A 38 2.65 -24.62 -15.24
C ASP A 38 2.05 -25.80 -16.06
N GLY A 39 1.43 -25.54 -17.20
CA GLY A 39 0.77 -26.53 -18.06
C GLY A 39 1.25 -26.46 -19.50
N GLU A 40 2.50 -26.83 -19.74
CA GLU A 40 2.95 -27.38 -21.02
C GLU A 40 3.10 -28.90 -20.80
N ASP A 41 2.38 -29.69 -21.62
CA ASP A 41 2.00 -31.12 -21.46
C ASP A 41 3.06 -32.11 -20.92
#